data_AF-A0A5J4UN85-F1
#
_entry.id   AF-A0A5J4UN85-F1
#
_cell.length_a   1.000
_cell.length_b   1.000
_cell.length_c   1.000
_cell.angle_alpha   90.00
_cell.angle_beta   90.00
_cell.angle_gamma   90.00
#
_symmetry.space_group_name_H-M   'P 1'
#
loop_
_entity.id
_entity.type
_entity.pdbx_description
1 polymer ?
#
loop_
_entity_poly.entity_id
_entity_poly.type
_entity_poly.pdbx_seq_one_letter_code
_entity_poly.pdbx_strand_id
1 'polypeptide(L)'
;KAVALQQIIALIIISGNWEQVALASEIEGKARILLSQSPNDKIKKLSNLIISMIGHREKERIDNSEWETICQSLTELLFYANEKLSTTGKDALIILIEQCEKVISILLKQNFISRSTDELKKIIPVAQQASREVEQELPPHDVIINIMDVVGTFIRVGKERMNKISDLREILEKIESQQEMDEISQKAKQVLEILGEKGNTELMEDEMKQIKLQLIQEQQKVHEAEQARKEEQQKRIEAEQARNEEERRRIEAEQAREEEERRRKQIEDDARRNQQPPVNNVPPNNNQEQRRSPNTWQRIERETNRIINQTGKEIARTPKNIGKFFRKIF
;
A
#
# COMPACT_ATOMS: atom_id res chain seq x y z
N LYS A 1 15.55 36.80 -15.81
CA LYS A 1 15.00 35.70 -16.64
C LYS A 1 14.85 34.40 -15.85
N ALA A 2 15.87 33.89 -15.14
CA ALA A 2 15.75 32.67 -14.30
C ALA A 2 14.72 32.82 -13.17
N VAL A 3 14.80 33.98 -12.53
CA VAL A 3 13.90 34.47 -11.48
C VAL A 3 12.43 34.46 -11.90
N ALA A 4 12.09 35.01 -13.07
CA ALA A 4 10.72 35.01 -13.57
C ALA A 4 10.19 33.59 -13.83
N LEU A 5 11.07 32.68 -14.22
CA LEU A 5 10.74 31.29 -14.52
C LEU A 5 10.49 30.46 -13.26
N GLN A 6 11.33 30.70 -12.25
CA GLN A 6 11.16 30.20 -10.90
C GLN A 6 9.85 30.70 -10.27
N GLN A 7 9.50 31.97 -10.47
CA GLN A 7 8.23 32.53 -10.03
C GLN A 7 7.03 31.92 -10.77
N ILE A 8 7.16 31.62 -12.06
CA ILE A 8 6.13 30.92 -12.82
C ILE A 8 5.95 29.48 -12.33
N ILE A 9 7.03 28.73 -12.03
CA ILE A 9 6.95 27.38 -11.44
C ILE A 9 6.21 27.39 -10.11
N ALA A 10 6.56 28.35 -9.25
CA ALA A 10 5.89 28.52 -7.99
C ALA A 10 4.43 28.91 -8.16
N LEU A 11 4.08 29.85 -9.04
CA LEU A 11 2.70 30.25 -9.31
C LEU A 11 1.85 29.11 -9.89
N ILE A 12 2.45 28.32 -10.79
CA ILE A 12 1.91 27.04 -11.27
C ILE A 12 1.54 26.22 -10.03
N ILE A 13 2.52 25.83 -9.21
CA ILE A 13 2.32 24.98 -8.03
C ILE A 13 1.30 25.56 -7.04
N ILE A 14 1.39 26.87 -6.76
CA ILE A 14 0.58 27.58 -5.76
C ILE A 14 -0.88 27.66 -6.17
N SER A 15 -1.14 27.89 -7.46
CA SER A 15 -2.50 28.17 -7.91
C SER A 15 -3.43 27.00 -7.70
N GLY A 16 -2.95 25.74 -7.68
CA GLY A 16 -3.73 24.52 -7.37
C GLY A 16 -4.97 24.28 -8.24
N ASN A 17 -5.31 25.24 -9.10
CA ASN A 17 -6.56 25.46 -9.78
C ASN A 17 -6.26 25.63 -11.26
N TRP A 18 -5.74 24.54 -11.81
CA TRP A 18 -5.27 24.35 -13.18
C TRP A 18 -6.40 24.33 -14.21
N GLU A 19 -7.65 24.53 -13.77
CA GLU A 19 -8.83 24.56 -14.62
C GLU A 19 -8.85 25.74 -15.59
N GLN A 20 -8.03 26.78 -15.36
CA GLN A 20 -7.79 27.82 -16.35
C GLN A 20 -6.82 27.33 -17.45
N VAL A 21 -7.32 26.43 -18.30
CA VAL A 21 -6.62 25.87 -19.48
C VAL A 21 -5.98 26.95 -20.36
N ALA A 22 -6.59 28.13 -20.42
CA ALA A 22 -6.08 29.28 -21.18
C ALA A 22 -4.77 29.86 -20.60
N LEU A 23 -4.67 29.99 -19.27
CA LEU A 23 -3.45 30.46 -18.59
C LEU A 23 -2.34 29.42 -18.70
N ALA A 24 -2.67 28.12 -18.53
CA ALA A 24 -1.70 27.04 -18.68
C ALA A 24 -1.06 27.02 -20.08
N SER A 25 -1.86 27.22 -21.14
CA SER A 25 -1.37 27.26 -22.52
C SER A 25 -0.47 28.48 -22.79
N GLU A 26 -0.81 29.65 -22.24
CA GLU A 26 0.03 30.85 -22.37
C GLU A 26 1.37 30.69 -21.63
N ILE A 27 1.34 30.08 -20.45
CA ILE A 27 2.52 29.81 -19.63
C ILE A 27 3.42 28.77 -20.31
N GLU A 28 2.85 27.71 -20.90
CA GLU A 28 3.61 26.74 -21.69
C GLU A 28 4.31 27.43 -22.87
N GLY A 29 3.60 28.29 -23.60
CA GLY A 29 4.14 29.06 -24.71
C GLY A 29 5.33 29.92 -24.28
N LYS A 30 5.20 30.67 -23.18
CA LYS A 30 6.30 31.49 -22.61
C LYS A 30 7.46 30.63 -22.13
N ALA A 31 7.20 29.48 -21.49
CA ALA A 31 8.23 28.55 -21.04
C ALA A 31 9.02 27.97 -22.23
N ARG A 32 8.34 27.62 -23.33
CA ARG A 32 8.95 27.08 -24.56
C ARG A 32 9.80 28.12 -25.30
N ILE A 33 9.37 29.38 -25.31
CA ILE A 33 10.18 30.49 -25.81
C ILE A 33 11.45 30.65 -24.94
N LEU A 34 11.32 30.62 -23.62
CA LEU A 34 12.46 30.74 -22.72
C LEU A 34 13.42 29.54 -22.80
N LEU A 35 12.89 28.34 -23.04
CA LEU A 35 13.69 27.13 -23.27
C LEU A 35 14.57 27.26 -24.52
N SER A 36 14.00 27.76 -25.61
CA SER A 36 14.68 27.88 -26.91
C SER A 36 15.65 29.08 -26.97
N GLN A 37 15.35 30.16 -26.25
CA GLN A 37 16.09 31.43 -26.38
C GLN A 37 17.05 31.73 -25.22
N SER A 38 16.94 31.05 -24.09
CA SER A 38 17.81 31.33 -22.94
C SER A 38 19.18 30.67 -23.10
N PRO A 39 20.30 31.39 -22.92
CA PRO A 39 21.63 30.78 -22.85
C PRO A 39 21.93 30.13 -21.48
N ASN A 40 21.05 30.31 -20.48
CA ASN A 40 21.29 29.84 -19.11
C ASN A 40 20.63 28.47 -18.89
N ASP A 41 21.44 27.46 -18.55
CA ASP A 41 20.99 26.07 -18.36
C ASP A 41 20.00 25.90 -17.21
N LYS A 42 20.09 26.71 -16.14
CA LYS A 42 19.07 26.68 -15.07
C LYS A 42 17.72 27.11 -15.61
N ILE A 43 17.69 28.17 -16.43
CA ILE A 43 16.46 28.68 -17.08
C ILE A 43 15.88 27.61 -18.01
N LYS A 44 16.72 26.92 -18.79
CA LYS A 44 16.27 25.82 -19.64
C LYS A 44 15.68 24.67 -18.84
N LYS A 45 16.34 24.25 -17.74
CA LYS A 45 15.84 23.20 -16.85
C LYS A 45 14.48 23.57 -16.24
N LEU A 46 14.35 24.80 -15.75
CA LEU A 46 13.10 25.33 -15.20
C LEU A 46 11.99 25.41 -16.27
N SER A 47 12.32 25.86 -17.48
CA SER A 47 11.36 25.91 -18.59
C SER A 47 10.90 24.53 -19.01
N ASN A 48 11.83 23.57 -19.12
CA ASN A 48 11.50 22.18 -19.36
C ASN A 48 10.60 21.63 -18.26
N LEU A 49 10.89 21.97 -17.00
CA LEU A 49 10.08 21.51 -15.88
C LEU A 49 8.66 22.06 -15.92
N ILE A 50 8.47 23.35 -16.25
CA ILE A 50 7.13 23.93 -16.47
C ILE A 50 6.39 23.17 -17.56
N ILE A 51 7.06 22.95 -18.71
CA ILE A 51 6.44 22.28 -19.86
C ILE A 51 6.09 20.83 -19.50
N SER A 52 6.96 20.12 -18.77
CA SER A 52 6.67 18.79 -18.24
C SER A 52 5.46 18.82 -17.30
N MET A 53 5.45 19.71 -16.30
CA MET A 53 4.34 19.81 -15.34
C MET A 53 3.00 20.12 -16.01
N ILE A 54 2.99 20.99 -17.02
CA ILE A 54 1.78 21.32 -17.80
C ILE A 54 1.40 20.16 -18.74
N GLY A 55 2.38 19.56 -19.42
CA GLY A 55 2.18 18.48 -20.40
C GLY A 55 1.79 17.13 -19.78
N HIS A 56 2.22 16.85 -18.54
CA HIS A 56 1.85 15.63 -17.81
C HIS A 56 0.40 15.63 -17.29
N ARG A 57 -0.42 16.65 -17.61
CA ARG A 57 -1.87 16.65 -17.39
C ARG A 57 -2.60 15.52 -18.12
N GLU A 58 -2.04 14.99 -19.21
CA GLU A 58 -2.67 13.94 -20.02
C GLU A 58 -2.15 12.52 -19.72
N LYS A 59 -1.05 12.36 -18.99
CA LYS A 59 -0.49 11.04 -18.64
C LYS A 59 0.11 11.06 -17.23
N GLU A 60 -0.49 10.28 -16.34
CA GLU A 60 -0.08 10.07 -14.96
C GLU A 60 1.45 9.87 -14.81
N ARG A 61 2.01 10.59 -13.82
CA ARG A 61 3.29 10.44 -13.11
C ARG A 61 4.44 11.30 -13.61
N ILE A 62 4.64 12.40 -12.88
CA ILE A 62 5.95 13.06 -12.74
C ILE A 62 6.88 12.07 -12.03
N ASP A 63 8.06 11.84 -12.61
CA ASP A 63 9.06 10.91 -12.07
C ASP A 63 9.80 11.49 -10.87
N ASN A 64 10.38 10.62 -10.04
CA ASN A 64 11.08 11.06 -8.82
C ASN A 64 12.26 12.01 -9.13
N SER A 65 12.96 11.82 -10.26
CA SER A 65 14.05 12.70 -10.69
C SER A 65 13.60 14.11 -11.06
N GLU A 66 12.38 14.24 -11.58
CA GLU A 66 11.79 15.54 -11.88
C GLU A 66 11.44 16.25 -10.59
N TRP A 67 10.77 15.56 -9.64
CA TRP A 67 10.50 16.08 -8.30
C TRP A 67 11.77 16.53 -7.56
N GLU A 68 12.87 15.78 -7.67
CA GLU A 68 14.17 16.19 -7.11
C GLU A 68 14.63 17.52 -7.70
N THR A 69 14.48 17.71 -9.01
CA THR A 69 14.84 18.96 -9.70
C THR A 69 13.95 20.12 -9.27
N ILE A 70 12.63 19.88 -9.09
CA ILE A 70 11.69 20.90 -8.58
C ILE A 70 12.09 21.32 -7.18
N CYS A 71 12.22 20.35 -6.27
CA CYS A 71 12.51 20.60 -4.86
C CYS A 71 13.84 21.34 -4.70
N GLN A 72 14.86 20.94 -5.47
CA GLN A 72 16.16 21.62 -5.48
C GLN A 72 16.02 23.08 -5.93
N SER A 73 15.27 23.32 -7.01
CA SER A 73 15.09 24.66 -7.57
C SER A 73 14.33 25.60 -6.65
N LEU A 74 13.30 25.08 -5.97
CA LEU A 74 12.51 25.85 -5.00
C LEU A 74 13.28 26.06 -3.69
N THR A 75 14.08 25.08 -3.29
CA THR A 75 15.00 25.24 -2.16
C THR A 75 16.03 26.34 -2.46
N GLU A 76 16.61 26.36 -3.67
CA GLU A 76 17.49 27.45 -4.10
C GLU A 76 16.80 28.83 -4.08
N LEU A 77 15.51 28.91 -4.39
CA LEU A 77 14.73 30.14 -4.28
C LEU A 77 14.53 30.57 -2.83
N LEU A 78 14.17 29.63 -1.97
CA LEU A 78 13.94 29.88 -0.55
C LEU A 78 15.16 30.53 0.10
N PHE A 79 16.36 30.03 -0.22
CA PHE A 79 17.64 30.53 0.30
C PHE A 79 18.20 31.73 -0.48
N TYR A 80 17.44 32.32 -1.40
CA TYR A 80 17.92 33.44 -2.20
C TYR A 80 17.75 34.76 -1.44
N ALA A 81 18.75 35.64 -1.46
CA ALA A 81 18.74 36.91 -0.73
C ALA A 81 17.63 37.90 -1.17
N ASN A 82 17.00 37.67 -2.32
CA ASN A 82 15.86 38.48 -2.72
C ASN A 82 14.58 37.98 -2.01
N GLU A 83 14.04 38.81 -1.12
CA GLU A 83 12.81 38.56 -0.36
C GLU A 83 11.68 37.99 -1.23
N LYS A 84 11.32 38.66 -2.34
CA LYS A 84 10.21 38.22 -3.21
C LYS A 84 10.44 36.81 -3.75
N LEU A 85 11.69 36.46 -4.06
CA LEU A 85 12.04 35.12 -4.54
C LEU A 85 12.00 34.09 -3.42
N SER A 86 12.51 34.45 -2.25
CA SER A 86 12.43 33.61 -1.07
C SER A 86 10.97 33.31 -0.69
N THR A 87 10.10 34.33 -0.68
CA THR A 87 8.66 34.19 -0.41
C THR A 87 8.00 33.29 -1.44
N THR A 88 8.36 33.46 -2.72
CA THR A 88 7.83 32.62 -3.79
C THR A 88 8.28 31.15 -3.64
N GLY A 89 9.54 30.93 -3.25
CA GLY A 89 10.08 29.61 -2.92
C GLY A 89 9.38 28.98 -1.72
N LYS A 90 9.13 29.77 -0.66
CA LYS A 90 8.38 29.37 0.53
C LYS A 90 6.99 28.88 0.16
N ASP A 91 6.19 29.71 -0.48
CA ASP A 91 4.78 29.41 -0.75
C ASP A 91 4.64 28.13 -1.59
N ALA A 92 5.49 27.97 -2.61
CA ALA A 92 5.52 26.77 -3.43
C ALA A 92 5.97 25.54 -2.65
N LEU A 93 7.00 25.63 -1.82
CA LEU A 93 7.47 24.50 -1.01
C LEU A 93 6.44 24.06 0.02
N ILE A 94 5.80 25.01 0.72
CA ILE A 94 4.75 24.70 1.70
C ILE A 94 3.64 23.89 1.04
N ILE A 95 3.15 24.36 -0.11
CA ILE A 95 2.08 23.68 -0.84
C ILE A 95 2.52 22.29 -1.30
N LEU A 96 3.73 22.14 -1.82
CA LEU A 96 4.25 20.83 -2.21
C LEU A 96 4.42 19.87 -1.03
N ILE A 97 4.91 20.35 0.11
CA ILE A 97 5.09 19.55 1.31
C ILE A 97 3.74 19.06 1.82
N GLU A 98 2.71 19.92 1.80
CA GLU A 98 1.36 19.59 2.28
C GLU A 98 0.59 18.67 1.32
N GLN A 99 0.83 18.78 0.00
CA GLN A 99 0.05 18.04 -1.01
C GLN A 99 0.74 16.77 -1.53
N CYS A 100 2.06 16.64 -1.38
CA CYS A 100 2.82 15.55 -1.99
C CYS A 100 3.81 14.89 -1.02
N GLU A 101 3.46 13.72 -0.49
CA GLU A 101 4.28 12.97 0.46
C GLU A 101 5.69 12.63 -0.07
N LYS A 102 5.84 12.46 -1.40
CA LYS A 102 7.15 12.19 -2.04
C LYS A 102 8.14 13.34 -1.84
N VAL A 103 7.64 14.58 -1.76
CA VAL A 103 8.47 15.78 -1.57
C VAL A 103 9.21 15.70 -0.24
N ILE A 104 8.59 15.15 0.81
CA ILE A 104 9.23 14.98 2.11
C ILE A 104 10.47 14.10 2.00
N SER A 105 10.35 12.93 1.36
CA SER A 105 11.47 12.00 1.17
C SER A 105 12.59 12.62 0.33
N ILE A 106 12.24 13.43 -0.67
CA ILE A 106 13.20 14.12 -1.53
C ILE A 106 13.94 15.22 -0.76
N LEU A 107 13.24 16.05 0.00
CA LEU A 107 13.85 17.11 0.81
C LEU A 107 14.74 16.53 1.92
N LEU A 108 14.38 15.37 2.50
CA LEU A 108 15.27 14.62 3.40
C LEU A 108 16.56 14.20 2.69
N LYS A 109 16.45 13.61 1.50
CA LYS A 109 17.62 13.21 0.68
C LYS A 109 18.49 14.40 0.29
N GLN A 110 17.90 15.59 0.13
CA GLN A 110 18.60 16.84 -0.18
C GLN A 110 19.19 17.53 1.06
N ASN A 111 19.13 16.92 2.25
CA ASN A 111 19.60 17.49 3.51
C ASN A 111 19.01 18.87 3.80
N PHE A 112 17.73 19.07 3.47
CA PHE A 112 17.04 20.36 3.63
C PHE A 112 17.19 20.94 5.04
N ILE A 113 16.96 20.12 6.08
CA ILE A 113 17.08 20.55 7.48
C ILE A 113 18.50 21.01 7.83
N SER A 114 19.53 20.25 7.43
CA SER A 114 20.92 20.62 7.70
C SER A 114 21.27 21.94 7.04
N ARG A 115 20.85 22.13 5.78
CA ARG A 115 21.05 23.38 5.04
C ARG A 115 20.33 24.56 5.69
N SER A 116 19.07 24.38 6.10
CA SER A 116 18.33 25.40 6.86
C SER A 116 19.02 25.76 8.17
N THR A 117 19.51 24.75 8.89
CA THR A 117 20.24 24.93 10.15
C THR A 117 21.51 25.77 9.94
N ASP A 118 22.26 25.50 8.87
CA ASP A 118 23.48 26.24 8.55
C ASP A 118 23.19 27.69 8.14
N GLU A 119 22.06 27.96 7.50
CA GLU A 119 21.63 29.33 7.21
C GLU A 119 21.22 30.07 8.50
N LEU A 120 20.46 29.42 9.37
CA LEU A 120 20.03 29.96 10.66
C LEU A 120 21.22 30.19 11.62
N LYS A 121 22.30 29.41 11.53
CA LYS A 121 23.52 29.66 12.32
C LYS A 121 24.13 31.03 12.03
N LYS A 122 23.95 31.58 10.82
CA LYS A 122 24.57 32.86 10.42
C LYS A 122 23.97 34.05 11.16
N ILE A 123 22.73 33.96 11.63
CA ILE A 123 22.06 35.06 12.33
C ILE A 123 22.38 35.12 13.82
N ILE A 124 22.98 34.08 14.39
CA ILE A 124 23.42 34.09 15.78
C ILE A 124 24.67 34.98 15.86
N PRO A 125 24.61 36.18 16.48
CA PRO A 125 25.78 37.03 16.66
C PRO A 125 26.90 36.23 17.30
N VAL A 126 28.05 36.26 16.65
CA VAL A 126 29.26 35.54 17.03
C VAL A 126 29.87 36.23 18.25
N ALA A 127 29.24 36.11 19.42
CA ALA A 127 29.73 36.68 20.67
C ALA A 127 31.01 35.98 21.20
N GLN A 128 31.64 35.09 20.42
CA GLN A 128 32.82 34.31 20.86
C GLN A 128 33.95 34.16 19.83
N GLN A 129 33.94 34.83 18.67
CA GLN A 129 35.11 34.83 17.78
C GLN A 129 35.85 36.16 17.86
N ALA A 130 36.72 36.24 18.86
CA ALA A 130 37.88 37.10 18.75
C ALA A 130 38.63 36.74 17.46
N SER A 131 38.83 37.74 16.60
CA SER A 131 39.68 37.70 15.40
C SER A 131 39.14 36.87 14.22
N ARG A 132 38.30 37.49 13.39
CA ARG A 132 38.44 37.47 11.92
C ARG A 132 37.51 38.48 11.27
N GLU A 133 38.12 39.48 10.64
CA GLU A 133 37.51 40.39 9.67
C GLU A 133 37.10 39.56 8.44
N VAL A 134 35.88 39.03 8.44
CA VAL A 134 35.17 38.68 7.23
C VAL A 134 33.81 39.34 7.39
N GLU A 135 33.53 40.36 6.57
CA GLU A 135 32.17 40.88 6.39
C GLU A 135 31.29 39.74 5.89
N GLN A 136 30.70 39.00 6.82
CA GLN A 136 29.73 37.97 6.49
C GLN A 136 28.40 38.69 6.26
N GLU A 137 28.01 38.78 4.99
CA GLU A 137 26.72 39.36 4.60
C GLU A 137 25.59 38.56 5.26
N LEU A 138 24.96 39.16 6.27
CA LEU A 138 23.87 38.53 7.02
C LEU A 138 22.69 38.28 6.09
N PRO A 139 22.04 37.10 6.18
CA PRO A 139 20.83 36.84 5.40
C PRO A 139 19.75 37.88 5.74
N PRO A 140 18.98 38.36 4.76
CA PRO A 140 17.88 39.28 5.03
C PRO A 140 16.84 38.67 5.97
N HIS A 141 16.26 39.50 6.84
CA HIS A 141 15.31 39.11 7.86
C HIS A 141 14.14 38.24 7.32
N ASP A 142 13.54 38.66 6.21
CA ASP A 142 12.41 37.94 5.60
C ASP A 142 12.79 36.57 5.05
N VAL A 143 14.03 36.42 4.56
CA VAL A 143 14.53 35.14 4.06
C VAL A 143 14.60 34.14 5.21
N ILE A 144 15.02 34.59 6.40
CA ILE A 144 15.08 33.76 7.61
C ILE A 144 13.70 33.32 8.06
N ILE A 145 12.74 34.26 8.11
CA ILE A 145 11.34 33.93 8.44
C ILE A 145 10.78 32.91 7.45
N ASN A 146 11.02 33.11 6.16
CA ASN A 146 10.57 32.19 5.13
C ASN A 146 11.17 30.79 5.30
N ILE A 147 12.46 30.70 5.62
CA ILE A 147 13.12 29.42 5.92
C ILE A 147 12.45 28.75 7.13
N MET A 148 12.21 29.49 8.22
CA MET A 148 11.54 28.96 9.42
C MET A 148 10.12 28.46 9.14
N ASP A 149 9.35 29.16 8.31
CA ASP A 149 8.00 28.76 7.92
C ASP A 149 7.99 27.42 7.16
N VAL A 150 8.90 27.27 6.19
CA VAL A 150 9.04 26.00 5.43
C VAL A 150 9.52 24.89 6.36
N VAL A 151 10.50 25.16 7.24
CA VAL A 151 11.02 24.19 8.21
C VAL A 151 9.92 23.75 9.18
N GLY A 152 9.13 24.67 9.74
CA GLY A 152 8.03 24.36 10.63
C GLY A 152 6.96 23.50 9.95
N THR A 153 6.59 23.84 8.71
CA THR A 153 5.64 23.06 7.91
C THR A 153 6.19 21.67 7.58
N PHE A 154 7.45 21.60 7.16
CA PHE A 154 8.15 20.35 6.90
C PHE A 154 8.18 19.45 8.14
N ILE A 155 8.46 20.03 9.31
CA ILE A 155 8.48 19.28 10.57
C ILE A 155 7.09 18.76 10.90
N ARG A 156 6.07 19.61 10.76
CA ARG A 156 4.66 19.28 11.04
C ARG A 156 4.15 18.11 10.19
N VAL A 157 4.44 18.10 8.90
CA VAL A 157 3.97 17.05 7.98
C VAL A 157 4.89 15.82 8.01
N GLY A 158 6.20 16.00 8.18
CA GLY A 158 7.20 14.94 8.18
C GLY A 158 7.47 14.27 9.53
N LYS A 159 6.62 14.46 10.56
CA LYS A 159 6.84 14.11 11.99
C LYS A 159 7.35 12.68 12.27
N GLU A 160 7.11 11.71 11.37
CA GLU A 160 7.52 10.31 11.53
C GLU A 160 8.88 9.98 10.89
N ARG A 161 9.38 10.81 9.97
CA ARG A 161 10.56 10.50 9.15
C ARG A 161 11.83 11.23 9.58
N MET A 162 11.74 12.13 10.56
CA MET A 162 12.87 12.93 11.00
C MET A 162 13.48 12.38 12.28
N ASN A 163 14.46 11.49 12.11
CA ASN A 163 15.33 11.08 13.21
C ASN A 163 16.51 12.06 13.24
N LYS A 164 16.70 12.75 14.39
CA LYS A 164 17.83 13.67 14.70
C LYS A 164 17.72 15.06 14.08
N ILE A 165 16.94 15.92 14.72
CA ILE A 165 16.90 17.38 14.48
C ILE A 165 17.57 18.13 15.65
N SER A 166 18.53 17.48 16.35
CA SER A 166 19.21 18.03 17.54
C SER A 166 19.89 19.36 17.25
N ASP A 167 20.55 19.45 16.11
CA ASP A 167 21.35 20.62 15.74
C ASP A 167 20.43 21.81 15.44
N LEU A 168 19.31 21.59 14.74
CA LEU A 168 18.32 22.65 14.52
C LEU A 168 17.68 23.08 15.85
N ARG A 169 17.34 22.14 16.74
CA ARG A 169 16.80 22.47 18.07
C ARG A 169 17.75 23.37 18.85
N GLU A 170 19.03 23.01 18.92
CA GLU A 170 20.05 23.82 19.60
C GLU A 170 20.15 25.24 19.01
N ILE A 171 20.10 25.35 17.68
CA ILE A 171 20.15 26.65 16.99
C ILE A 171 18.88 27.48 17.23
N LEU A 172 17.70 26.87 17.21
CA LEU A 172 16.45 27.56 17.50
C LEU A 172 16.37 28.01 18.97
N GLU A 173 16.83 27.21 19.92
CA GLU A 173 16.91 27.58 21.36
C GLU A 173 17.85 28.79 21.56
N LYS A 174 18.98 28.82 20.85
CA LYS A 174 19.90 29.97 20.86
C LYS A 174 19.24 31.23 20.26
N ILE A 175 18.52 31.10 19.14
CA ILE A 175 17.80 32.22 18.51
C ILE A 175 16.68 32.73 19.42
N GLU A 176 15.91 31.84 20.08
CA GLU A 176 14.86 32.23 21.03
C GLU A 176 15.44 33.02 22.21
N SER A 177 16.60 32.61 22.74
CA SER A 177 17.26 33.27 23.86
C SER A 177 17.81 34.67 23.55
N GLN A 178 17.91 35.04 22.26
CA GLN A 178 18.36 36.35 21.81
C GLN A 178 17.17 37.31 21.72
N GLN A 179 17.00 38.12 22.76
CA GLN A 179 15.87 39.02 22.99
C GLN A 179 15.70 40.18 21.97
N GLU A 180 16.59 40.34 21.00
CA GLU A 180 16.63 41.52 20.10
C GLU A 180 15.91 41.33 18.75
N MET A 181 15.27 40.18 18.50
CA MET A 181 14.60 39.87 17.22
C MET A 181 13.18 39.38 17.45
N ASP A 182 12.24 40.29 17.69
CA ASP A 182 10.86 39.95 18.14
C ASP A 182 10.16 38.92 17.24
N GLU A 183 10.24 39.04 15.92
CA GLU A 183 9.54 38.15 14.99
C GLU A 183 10.28 36.82 14.74
N ILE A 184 11.60 36.86 14.52
CA ILE A 184 12.41 35.65 14.33
C ILE A 184 12.44 34.79 15.60
N SER A 185 12.52 35.41 16.80
CA SER A 185 12.45 34.71 18.07
C SER A 185 11.08 34.05 18.27
N GLN A 186 9.99 34.77 17.97
CA GLN A 186 8.65 34.19 17.98
C GLN A 186 8.50 33.01 17.02
N LYS A 187 9.06 33.11 15.80
CA LYS A 187 9.07 32.01 14.83
C LYS A 187 9.90 30.83 15.30
N ALA A 188 11.07 31.07 15.89
CA ALA A 188 11.89 30.02 16.47
C ALA A 188 11.14 29.28 17.58
N LYS A 189 10.45 30.00 18.47
CA LYS A 189 9.58 29.44 19.50
C LYS A 189 8.46 28.59 18.91
N GLN A 190 7.76 29.06 17.87
CA GLN A 190 6.72 28.27 17.19
C GLN A 190 7.29 26.96 16.62
N VAL A 191 8.45 27.00 15.99
CA VAL A 191 9.09 25.79 15.45
C VAL A 191 9.55 24.85 16.58
N LEU A 192 10.06 25.40 17.68
CA LEU A 192 10.41 24.64 18.88
C LEU A 192 9.18 24.00 19.54
N GLU A 193 8.03 24.68 19.57
CA GLU A 193 6.76 24.13 20.02
C GLU A 193 6.34 22.97 19.11
N ILE A 194 6.44 23.09 17.77
CA ILE A 194 6.13 21.97 16.86
C ILE A 194 7.09 20.77 17.09
N LEU A 195 8.36 21.04 17.40
CA LEU A 195 9.36 20.03 17.78
C LEU A 195 9.11 19.47 19.19
N GLY A 196 8.49 20.27 20.07
CA GLY A 196 8.26 20.06 21.50
C GLY A 196 6.84 19.60 21.86
N GLU A 197 5.90 19.58 20.91
CA GLU A 197 4.61 18.88 21.01
C GLU A 197 4.80 17.35 21.16
N LYS A 198 6.05 16.88 21.08
CA LYS A 198 6.51 15.56 21.55
C LYS A 198 7.21 15.60 22.92
N GLY A 199 6.91 16.59 23.75
CA GLY A 199 7.30 16.71 25.15
C GLY A 199 6.37 15.97 26.12
N ASN A 200 5.70 14.91 25.66
CA ASN A 200 4.98 13.94 26.48
C ASN A 200 5.49 12.53 26.18
N THR A 201 6.83 12.38 26.18
CA THR A 201 7.48 11.09 25.92
C THR A 201 7.09 10.05 26.98
N GLU A 202 6.72 10.46 28.20
CA GLU A 202 6.20 9.57 29.24
C GLU A 202 4.75 9.11 28.99
N LEU A 203 3.84 10.02 28.58
CA LEU A 203 2.45 9.64 28.29
C LEU A 203 2.32 8.79 27.03
N MET A 204 3.15 9.03 26.01
CA MET A 204 3.17 8.23 24.79
C MET A 204 3.83 6.86 24.99
N GLU A 205 4.77 6.72 25.93
CA GLU A 205 5.30 5.42 26.33
C GLU A 205 4.26 4.57 27.05
N ASP A 206 3.47 5.17 27.94
CA ASP A 206 2.43 4.44 28.67
C ASP A 206 1.24 4.08 27.76
N GLU A 207 0.81 4.98 26.86
CA GLU A 207 -0.16 4.63 25.81
C GLU A 207 0.39 3.56 24.85
N MET A 208 1.66 3.63 24.45
CA MET A 208 2.26 2.60 23.58
C MET A 208 2.45 1.27 24.31
N LYS A 209 2.75 1.28 25.62
CA LYS A 209 2.75 0.07 26.47
C LYS A 209 1.34 -0.50 26.57
N GLN A 210 0.33 0.34 26.74
CA GLN A 210 -1.07 -0.07 26.85
C GLN A 210 -1.61 -0.63 25.52
N ILE A 211 -1.28 -0.01 24.38
CA ILE A 211 -1.62 -0.50 23.05
C ILE A 211 -0.88 -1.83 22.75
N LYS A 212 0.41 -1.94 23.10
CA LYS A 212 1.13 -3.21 22.98
C LYS A 212 0.51 -4.31 23.84
N LEU A 213 0.08 -3.98 25.06
CA LEU A 213 -0.55 -4.95 25.96
C LEU A 213 -1.91 -5.40 25.41
N GLN A 214 -2.72 -4.48 24.89
CA GLN A 214 -3.99 -4.81 24.23
C GLN A 214 -3.77 -5.66 22.98
N LEU A 215 -2.77 -5.35 22.16
CA LEU A 215 -2.44 -6.12 20.97
C LEU A 215 -2.01 -7.56 21.32
N ILE A 216 -1.21 -7.74 22.37
CA ILE A 216 -0.82 -9.07 22.87
C ILE A 216 -2.06 -9.84 23.37
N GLN A 217 -2.93 -9.19 24.15
CA GLN A 217 -4.17 -9.82 24.63
C GLN A 217 -5.11 -10.20 23.50
N GLU A 218 -5.21 -9.37 22.46
CA GLU A 218 -6.07 -9.62 21.32
C GLU A 218 -5.51 -10.73 20.43
N GLN A 219 -4.20 -10.74 20.19
CA GLN A 219 -3.53 -11.87 19.53
C GLN A 219 -3.71 -13.17 20.29
N GLN A 220 -3.64 -13.14 21.63
CA GLN A 220 -3.83 -14.31 22.47
C GLN A 220 -5.29 -14.81 22.41
N LYS A 221 -6.28 -13.91 22.43
CA LYS A 221 -7.69 -14.26 22.19
C LYS A 221 -7.93 -14.85 20.81
N VAL A 222 -7.30 -14.32 19.76
CA VAL A 222 -7.39 -14.88 18.41
C VAL A 222 -6.77 -16.28 18.38
N HIS A 223 -5.61 -16.47 19.01
CA HIS A 223 -4.94 -17.77 19.09
C HIS A 223 -5.78 -18.81 19.84
N GLU A 224 -6.34 -18.44 20.99
CA GLU A 224 -7.24 -19.30 21.77
C GLU A 224 -8.51 -19.65 20.99
N ALA A 225 -9.13 -18.67 20.31
CA ALA A 225 -10.31 -18.91 19.47
C ALA A 225 -10.00 -19.80 18.26
N GLU A 226 -8.82 -19.66 17.65
CA GLU A 226 -8.38 -20.52 16.56
C GLU A 226 -8.10 -21.94 17.04
N GLN A 227 -7.49 -22.10 18.22
CA GLN A 227 -7.24 -23.39 18.84
C GLN A 227 -8.54 -24.10 19.23
N ALA A 228 -9.50 -23.39 19.82
CA ALA A 228 -10.82 -23.93 20.12
C ALA A 228 -11.56 -24.39 18.85
N ARG A 229 -11.45 -23.64 17.74
CA ARG A 229 -12.01 -24.05 16.44
C ARG A 229 -11.35 -25.31 15.90
N LYS A 230 -10.01 -25.43 16.01
CA LYS A 230 -9.29 -26.64 15.59
C LYS A 230 -9.71 -27.85 16.41
N GLU A 231 -9.85 -27.70 17.73
CA GLU A 231 -10.32 -28.78 18.61
C GLU A 231 -11.77 -29.19 18.31
N GLU A 232 -12.67 -28.24 18.06
CA GLU A 232 -14.05 -28.54 17.67
C GLU A 232 -14.10 -29.27 16.33
N GLN A 233 -13.31 -28.82 15.35
CA GLN A 233 -13.22 -29.46 14.04
C GLN A 233 -12.66 -30.89 14.17
N GLN A 234 -11.65 -31.09 15.00
CA GLN A 234 -11.08 -32.41 15.27
C GLN A 234 -12.12 -33.35 15.89
N LYS A 235 -12.88 -32.88 16.90
CA LYS A 235 -13.97 -33.67 17.50
C LYS A 235 -15.06 -34.05 16.49
N ARG A 236 -15.38 -33.15 15.55
CA ARG A 236 -16.35 -33.44 14.47
C ARG A 236 -15.83 -34.53 13.54
N ILE A 237 -14.56 -34.47 13.15
CA ILE A 237 -13.92 -35.48 12.30
C ILE A 237 -13.90 -36.83 13.02
N GLU A 238 -13.51 -36.87 14.29
CA GLU A 238 -13.49 -38.11 15.09
C GLU A 238 -14.90 -38.72 15.24
N ALA A 239 -15.91 -37.89 15.49
CA ALA A 239 -17.30 -38.36 15.58
C ALA A 239 -17.84 -38.87 14.24
N GLU A 240 -17.41 -38.29 13.12
CA GLU A 240 -17.74 -38.78 11.78
C GLU A 240 -17.04 -40.10 11.46
N GLN A 241 -15.75 -40.22 11.79
CA GLN A 241 -14.99 -41.46 11.65
C GLN A 241 -15.59 -42.60 12.48
N ALA A 242 -15.99 -42.32 13.72
CA ALA A 242 -16.65 -43.31 14.58
C ALA A 242 -17.97 -43.81 13.98
N ARG A 243 -18.78 -42.91 13.41
CA ARG A 243 -20.03 -43.28 12.71
C ARG A 243 -19.78 -44.11 11.47
N ASN A 244 -18.80 -43.73 10.66
CA ASN A 244 -18.42 -44.48 9.46
C ASN A 244 -17.89 -45.88 9.80
N GLU A 245 -17.12 -46.00 10.89
CA GLU A 245 -16.64 -47.29 11.40
C GLU A 245 -17.79 -48.18 11.88
N GLU A 246 -18.76 -47.62 12.61
CA GLU A 246 -19.95 -48.36 13.04
C GLU A 246 -20.77 -48.83 11.84
N GLU A 247 -20.98 -47.97 10.85
CA GLU A 247 -21.69 -48.32 9.62
C GLU A 247 -20.97 -49.42 8.82
N ARG A 248 -19.63 -49.34 8.70
CA ARG A 248 -18.84 -50.38 8.05
C ARG A 248 -19.01 -51.74 8.74
N ARG A 249 -18.98 -51.76 10.09
CA ARG A 249 -19.22 -52.99 10.87
C ARG A 249 -20.62 -53.56 10.67
N ARG A 250 -21.65 -52.70 10.52
CA ARG A 250 -23.02 -53.15 10.24
C ARG A 250 -23.11 -53.81 8.87
N ILE A 251 -22.51 -53.19 7.84
CA ILE A 251 -22.47 -53.72 6.48
C ILE A 251 -21.72 -55.06 6.44
N GLU A 252 -20.55 -55.14 7.08
CA GLU A 252 -19.77 -56.39 7.16
C GLU A 252 -20.56 -57.51 7.86
N ALA A 253 -21.27 -57.19 8.95
CA ALA A 253 -22.10 -58.16 9.66
C ALA A 253 -23.31 -58.62 8.83
N GLU A 254 -23.91 -57.74 8.04
CA GLU A 254 -25.02 -58.08 7.15
C GLU A 254 -24.54 -58.97 5.98
N GLN A 255 -23.40 -58.64 5.37
CA GLN A 255 -22.79 -59.45 4.32
C GLN A 255 -22.44 -60.87 4.81
N ALA A 256 -21.89 -60.98 6.04
CA ALA A 256 -21.58 -62.28 6.63
C ALA A 256 -22.85 -63.14 6.84
N ARG A 257 -23.97 -62.52 7.26
CA ARG A 257 -25.26 -63.22 7.40
C ARG A 257 -25.82 -63.67 6.05
N GLU A 258 -25.77 -62.81 5.03
CA GLU A 258 -26.20 -63.17 3.68
C GLU A 258 -25.37 -64.32 3.10
N GLU A 259 -24.06 -64.30 3.30
CA GLU A 259 -23.17 -65.36 2.82
C GLU A 259 -23.47 -66.69 3.52
N GLU A 260 -23.70 -66.67 4.84
CA GLU A 260 -24.09 -67.88 5.57
C GLU A 260 -25.46 -68.41 5.12
N GLU A 261 -26.43 -67.53 4.86
CA GLU A 261 -27.75 -67.92 4.33
C GLU A 261 -27.63 -68.53 2.93
N ARG A 262 -26.79 -67.95 2.05
CA ARG A 262 -26.51 -68.53 0.73
C ARG A 262 -25.85 -69.91 0.84
N ARG A 263 -24.88 -70.07 1.75
CA ARG A 263 -24.26 -71.39 2.00
C ARG A 263 -25.27 -72.42 2.49
N ARG A 264 -26.19 -72.03 3.38
CA ARG A 264 -27.27 -72.92 3.86
C ARG A 264 -28.20 -73.33 2.72
N LYS A 265 -28.66 -72.38 1.90
CA LYS A 265 -29.50 -72.67 0.73
C LYS A 265 -28.79 -73.58 -0.27
N GLN A 266 -27.51 -73.36 -0.52
CA GLN A 266 -26.73 -74.21 -1.43
C GLN A 266 -26.60 -75.65 -0.92
N ILE A 267 -26.38 -75.84 0.39
CA ILE A 267 -26.35 -77.17 1.01
C ILE A 267 -27.74 -77.83 0.93
N GLU A 268 -28.82 -77.07 1.13
CA GLU A 268 -30.19 -77.57 1.01
C GLU A 268 -30.53 -77.98 -0.43
N ASP A 269 -30.17 -77.16 -1.42
CA ASP A 269 -30.37 -77.45 -2.84
C ASP A 269 -29.54 -78.67 -3.29
N ASP A 270 -28.29 -78.80 -2.86
CA ASP A 270 -27.46 -79.99 -3.13
C ASP A 270 -28.05 -81.25 -2.48
N ALA A 271 -28.60 -81.15 -1.26
CA ALA A 271 -29.30 -82.25 -0.60
C ALA A 271 -30.59 -82.65 -1.34
N ARG A 272 -31.36 -81.69 -1.88
CA ARG A 272 -32.54 -81.97 -2.72
C ARG A 272 -32.14 -82.62 -4.04
N ARG A 273 -31.02 -82.21 -4.64
CA ARG A 273 -30.50 -82.77 -5.90
C ARG A 273 -30.04 -84.22 -5.74
N ASN A 274 -29.44 -84.57 -4.60
CA ASN A 274 -29.05 -85.96 -4.27
C ASN A 274 -30.25 -86.87 -3.94
N GLN A 275 -31.47 -86.35 -3.77
CA GLN A 275 -32.69 -87.14 -3.54
C GLN A 275 -33.56 -87.30 -4.80
N GLN A 276 -33.18 -86.74 -5.95
CA GLN A 276 -33.87 -86.99 -7.21
C GLN A 276 -33.27 -88.23 -7.92
N PRO A 277 -34.08 -89.23 -8.32
CA PRO A 277 -33.61 -90.32 -9.17
C PRO A 277 -33.21 -89.79 -10.57
N PRO A 278 -32.28 -90.45 -11.27
CA PRO A 278 -31.76 -89.97 -12.55
C PRO A 278 -32.89 -89.95 -13.59
N VAL A 279 -33.34 -88.76 -13.97
CA VAL A 279 -34.33 -88.56 -15.03
C VAL A 279 -33.61 -88.58 -16.38
N ASN A 280 -34.12 -89.43 -17.26
CA ASN A 280 -33.68 -89.72 -18.62
C ASN A 280 -33.25 -88.51 -19.45
N ASN A 281 -32.16 -88.73 -20.19
CA ASN A 281 -31.65 -87.91 -21.28
C ASN A 281 -32.74 -87.53 -22.29
N VAL A 282 -32.97 -86.23 -22.45
CA VAL A 282 -33.64 -85.62 -23.61
C VAL A 282 -32.65 -84.65 -24.27
N PRO A 283 -32.51 -84.63 -25.60
CA PRO A 283 -31.46 -83.87 -26.28
C PRO A 283 -31.72 -82.35 -26.19
N PRO A 284 -30.67 -81.50 -26.19
CA PRO A 284 -30.83 -80.06 -26.11
C PRO A 284 -31.38 -79.52 -27.44
N ASN A 285 -32.60 -78.99 -27.39
CA ASN A 285 -33.16 -78.18 -28.46
C ASN A 285 -32.46 -76.81 -28.47
N ASN A 286 -31.75 -76.55 -29.55
CA ASN A 286 -30.92 -75.38 -29.77
C ASN A 286 -31.80 -74.17 -30.13
N ASN A 287 -32.29 -73.45 -29.12
CA ASN A 287 -32.77 -72.08 -29.26
C ASN A 287 -32.07 -71.20 -28.22
N GLN A 288 -30.84 -70.80 -28.55
CA GLN A 288 -30.16 -69.67 -27.90
C GLN A 288 -30.91 -68.37 -28.21
N GLU A 289 -31.94 -68.08 -27.43
CA GLU A 289 -32.38 -66.69 -27.26
C GLU A 289 -31.35 -66.00 -26.36
N GLN A 290 -30.41 -65.30 -26.99
CA GLN A 290 -29.52 -64.32 -26.38
C GLN A 290 -30.37 -63.23 -25.71
N ARG A 291 -30.83 -63.49 -24.49
CA ARG A 291 -31.18 -62.43 -23.53
C ARG A 291 -29.89 -61.77 -23.07
N ARG A 292 -29.33 -60.92 -23.93
CA ARG A 292 -28.32 -59.95 -23.53
C ARG A 292 -28.94 -59.10 -22.43
N SER A 293 -28.49 -59.32 -21.20
CA SER A 293 -28.72 -58.40 -20.09
C SER A 293 -28.39 -56.98 -20.56
N PRO A 294 -29.22 -55.96 -20.28
CA PRO A 294 -28.98 -54.60 -20.73
C PRO A 294 -27.57 -54.19 -20.32
N ASN A 295 -26.73 -53.93 -21.32
CA ASN A 295 -25.30 -53.67 -21.15
C ASN A 295 -25.16 -52.51 -20.15
N THR A 296 -24.74 -52.82 -18.92
CA THR A 296 -24.62 -51.86 -17.81
C THR A 296 -23.74 -50.67 -18.20
N TRP A 297 -22.78 -50.91 -19.09
CA TRP A 297 -21.97 -49.89 -19.75
C TRP A 297 -22.76 -48.85 -20.54
N GLN A 298 -23.78 -49.25 -21.31
CA GLN A 298 -24.61 -48.30 -22.04
C GLN A 298 -25.50 -47.46 -21.12
N ARG A 299 -25.81 -47.96 -19.91
CA ARG A 299 -26.54 -47.19 -18.90
C ARG A 299 -25.64 -46.16 -18.24
N ILE A 300 -24.42 -46.56 -17.87
CA ILE A 300 -23.40 -45.66 -17.30
C ILE A 300 -23.07 -44.56 -18.31
N GLU A 301 -22.82 -44.90 -19.58
CA GLU A 301 -22.45 -43.93 -20.63
C GLU A 301 -23.57 -42.91 -20.91
N ARG A 302 -24.84 -43.31 -20.83
CA ARG A 302 -25.97 -42.37 -20.94
C ARG A 302 -26.06 -41.44 -19.73
N GLU A 303 -25.79 -41.94 -18.53
CA GLU A 303 -25.80 -41.14 -17.30
C GLU A 303 -24.66 -40.12 -17.31
N THR A 304 -23.44 -40.53 -17.70
CA THR A 304 -22.28 -39.65 -17.79
C THR A 304 -22.49 -38.53 -18.82
N ASN A 305 -23.03 -38.85 -19.99
CA ASN A 305 -23.35 -37.85 -21.02
C ASN A 305 -24.48 -36.88 -20.60
N ARG A 306 -25.38 -37.31 -19.70
CA ARG A 306 -26.43 -36.45 -19.14
C ARG A 306 -25.86 -35.42 -18.18
N ILE A 307 -24.94 -35.85 -17.31
CA ILE A 307 -24.26 -35.00 -16.33
C ILE A 307 -23.42 -33.96 -17.07
N ILE A 308 -22.58 -34.37 -18.04
CA ILE A 308 -21.73 -33.45 -18.82
C ILE A 308 -22.56 -32.36 -19.51
N ASN A 309 -23.70 -32.71 -20.09
CA ASN A 309 -24.60 -31.75 -20.75
C ASN A 309 -25.34 -30.83 -19.78
N GLN A 310 -25.62 -31.27 -18.55
CA GLN A 310 -26.19 -30.41 -17.50
C GLN A 310 -25.13 -29.43 -16.98
N THR A 311 -23.91 -29.90 -16.70
CA THR A 311 -22.81 -29.05 -16.23
C THR A 311 -22.40 -28.02 -17.30
N GLY A 312 -22.36 -28.41 -18.57
CA GLY A 312 -22.11 -27.48 -19.68
C GLY A 312 -23.17 -26.38 -19.82
N LYS A 313 -24.44 -26.68 -19.53
CA LYS A 313 -25.53 -25.70 -19.54
C LYS A 313 -25.53 -24.77 -18.31
N GLU A 314 -25.03 -25.22 -17.16
CA GLU A 314 -24.87 -24.37 -15.98
C GLU A 314 -23.70 -23.39 -16.10
N ILE A 315 -22.59 -23.83 -16.70
CA ILE A 315 -21.43 -22.98 -16.99
C ILE A 315 -21.80 -21.89 -18.01
N ALA A 316 -22.60 -22.22 -19.03
CA ALA A 316 -23.09 -21.23 -20.01
C ALA A 316 -24.08 -20.20 -19.43
N ARG A 317 -24.73 -20.49 -18.29
CA ARG A 317 -25.72 -19.61 -17.65
C ARG A 317 -25.14 -18.64 -16.61
N THR A 318 -23.85 -18.72 -16.31
CA THR A 318 -23.18 -17.80 -15.36
C THR A 318 -22.02 -16.99 -15.95
N PRO A 319 -22.23 -16.14 -16.99
CA PRO A 319 -21.19 -15.21 -17.45
C PRO A 319 -20.83 -14.10 -16.42
N LYS A 320 -21.68 -13.89 -15.40
CA LYS A 320 -21.60 -12.71 -14.52
C LYS A 320 -20.56 -12.78 -13.39
N ASN A 321 -19.88 -13.91 -13.17
CA ASN A 321 -18.92 -14.05 -12.06
C ASN A 321 -17.45 -14.25 -12.47
N ILE A 322 -17.15 -14.54 -13.74
CA ILE A 322 -15.74 -14.65 -14.20
C ILE A 322 -15.05 -13.26 -14.17
N GLY A 323 -15.79 -12.19 -14.50
CA GLY A 323 -15.27 -10.82 -14.42
C GLY A 323 -14.95 -10.32 -13.01
N LYS A 324 -15.55 -10.91 -11.95
CA LYS A 324 -15.23 -10.56 -10.56
C LYS A 324 -14.03 -11.33 -10.01
N PHE A 325 -13.69 -12.47 -10.61
CA PHE A 325 -12.54 -13.28 -10.20
C PHE A 325 -11.21 -12.67 -10.69
N PHE A 326 -11.18 -12.13 -11.92
CA PHE A 326 -9.96 -11.49 -12.46
C PHE A 326 -9.68 -10.11 -11.89
N ARG A 327 -10.70 -9.39 -11.42
CA ARG A 327 -10.55 -8.05 -10.81
C ARG A 327 -10.00 -8.06 -9.37
N LYS A 328 -9.67 -9.25 -8.85
CA LYS A 328 -9.09 -9.45 -7.50
C LYS A 328 -7.64 -9.97 -7.56
N ILE A 329 -7.12 -10.23 -8.76
CA ILE A 329 -5.79 -10.82 -9.00
C ILE A 329 -4.89 -9.88 -9.83
N PHE A 330 -5.48 -8.94 -10.58
CA PHE A 330 -4.81 -7.79 -11.20
C PHE A 330 -5.43 -6.51 -10.65
#